data_AF-U6L1L1-F1
#
_entry.id   AF-U6L1L1-F1
#
_cell.length_a   1.000
_cell.length_b   1.000
_cell.length_c   1.000
_cell.angle_alpha   90.00
_cell.angle_beta   90.00
_cell.angle_gamma   90.00
#
_symmetry.space_group_name_H-M   'P 1'
#
loop_
_entity.id
_entity.type
_entity.pdbx_description
1 polymer ?
#
loop_
_entity_poly.entity_id
_entity_poly.type
_entity_poly.pdbx_seq_one_letter_code
_entity_poly.pdbx_strand_id
1 'polypeptide(L)'
;ASFGETIVESLGWAYANFAAAYLGEVQTYWGLGATVANIQATGRGIGNTLAMAKSMVQAAVAATDIQQRHEQKKEEGNLPNRLDTQDIDRVGEILQSVLSIVACDVEDTARKAAEKICRDESVALAVRVKRAEALQWLGEEMMKEAIKTKKEKEKERFDVSKHMEDAFIKATIAADEKNR
;
A
#
# COMPACT_ATOMS: atom_id res chain seq x y z
N ALA A 1 2.23 -10.91 2.97
CA ALA A 1 2.16 -10.30 1.63
C ALA A 1 3.40 -9.43 1.42
N SER A 2 4.03 -9.47 0.26
CA SER A 2 5.10 -8.54 -0.09
C SER A 2 4.49 -7.19 -0.48
N PHE A 3 5.32 -6.14 -0.48
CA PHE A 3 4.88 -4.80 -0.87
C PHE A 3 4.37 -4.75 -2.33
N GLY A 4 4.88 -5.61 -3.22
CA GLY A 4 4.44 -5.68 -4.61
C GLY A 4 2.97 -6.04 -4.75
N GLU A 5 2.45 -6.99 -3.96
CA GLU A 5 1.02 -7.31 -4.01
C GLU A 5 0.16 -6.18 -3.44
N THR A 6 0.67 -5.42 -2.47
CA THR A 6 0.00 -4.22 -1.96
C THR A 6 -0.15 -3.18 -3.05
N ILE A 7 0.91 -2.92 -3.84
CA ILE A 7 0.83 -1.98 -4.98
C ILE A 7 -0.20 -2.43 -6.02
N VAL A 8 -0.20 -3.71 -6.40
CA VAL A 8 -1.16 -4.23 -7.40
C VAL A 8 -2.59 -4.13 -6.88
N GLU A 9 -2.82 -4.45 -5.60
CA GLU A 9 -4.14 -4.33 -4.96
C GLU A 9 -4.59 -2.87 -4.88
N SER A 10 -3.71 -1.95 -4.47
CA SER A 10 -3.97 -0.51 -4.40
C SER A 10 -4.34 0.08 -5.76
N LEU A 11 -3.59 -0.25 -6.81
CA LEU A 11 -3.92 0.14 -8.20
C LEU A 11 -5.27 -0.41 -8.62
N GLY A 12 -5.50 -1.71 -8.37
CA GLY A 12 -6.75 -2.37 -8.75
C GLY A 12 -7.96 -1.76 -8.05
N TRP A 13 -7.82 -1.46 -6.76
CA TRP A 13 -8.84 -0.78 -5.97
C TRP A 13 -9.13 0.63 -6.50
N ALA A 14 -8.10 1.44 -6.76
CA ALA A 14 -8.28 2.80 -7.24
C ALA A 14 -9.03 2.84 -8.59
N TYR A 15 -8.65 1.98 -9.54
CA TYR A 15 -9.33 1.90 -10.84
C TYR A 15 -10.76 1.39 -10.75
N ALA A 16 -11.00 0.30 -10.02
CA ALA A 16 -12.33 -0.28 -9.89
C ALA A 16 -13.32 0.68 -9.22
N ASN A 17 -12.92 1.33 -8.12
CA ASN A 17 -13.79 2.24 -7.38
C ASN A 17 -14.06 3.54 -8.13
N PHE A 18 -13.04 4.14 -8.76
CA PHE A 18 -13.25 5.34 -9.55
C PHE A 18 -14.19 5.07 -10.74
N ALA A 19 -13.95 3.97 -11.46
CA ALA A 19 -14.78 3.60 -12.61
C ALA A 19 -16.24 3.31 -12.21
N ALA A 20 -16.45 2.57 -11.12
CA ALA A 20 -17.79 2.30 -10.61
C ALA A 20 -18.54 3.58 -10.23
N ALA A 21 -17.86 4.53 -9.57
CA ALA A 21 -18.43 5.84 -9.24
C ALA A 21 -18.80 6.64 -10.49
N TYR A 22 -17.88 6.72 -11.47
CA TYR A 22 -18.12 7.43 -12.73
C TYR A 22 -19.29 6.82 -13.52
N LEU A 23 -19.38 5.50 -13.62
CA LEU A 23 -20.49 4.82 -14.30
C LEU A 23 -21.82 5.09 -13.61
N GLY A 24 -21.84 5.09 -12.27
CA GLY A 24 -23.02 5.47 -11.49
C GLY A 24 -23.45 6.92 -11.73
N GLU A 25 -22.50 7.87 -11.78
CA GLU A 25 -22.78 9.26 -12.13
C GLU A 25 -23.40 9.37 -13.52
N VAL A 26 -22.77 8.76 -14.54
CA VAL A 26 -23.25 8.82 -15.92
C VAL A 26 -24.65 8.21 -16.05
N GLN A 27 -24.92 7.07 -15.41
CA GLN A 27 -26.26 6.47 -15.42
C GLN A 27 -27.31 7.37 -14.76
N THR A 28 -26.94 8.03 -13.65
CA THR A 28 -27.82 8.96 -12.92
C THR A 28 -28.14 10.21 -13.73
N TYR A 29 -27.15 10.82 -14.39
CA TYR A 29 -27.33 12.04 -15.19
C TYR A 29 -28.21 11.85 -16.44
N TRP A 30 -28.36 10.62 -16.94
CA TRP A 30 -29.10 10.32 -18.16
C TRP A 30 -30.58 9.95 -17.94
N GLY A 31 -31.13 10.19 -16.74
CA GLY A 31 -32.57 10.06 -16.49
C GLY A 31 -33.12 8.62 -16.52
N LEU A 32 -32.24 7.62 -16.61
CA LEU A 32 -32.57 6.20 -16.48
C LEU A 32 -32.59 5.78 -15.01
N GLY A 33 -33.54 6.37 -14.28
CA GLY A 33 -34.12 5.76 -13.09
C GLY A 33 -33.36 5.99 -11.78
N ALA A 34 -34.16 6.09 -10.73
CA ALA A 34 -33.74 6.00 -9.34
C ALA A 34 -33.17 4.61 -9.00
N THR A 35 -32.04 4.23 -9.58
CA THR A 35 -31.26 3.09 -9.08
C THR A 35 -30.30 3.62 -8.05
N VAL A 36 -30.70 3.45 -6.80
CA VAL A 36 -29.80 3.34 -5.65
C VAL A 36 -28.84 2.21 -5.98
N ALA A 37 -27.74 2.52 -6.68
CA ALA A 37 -26.63 1.60 -6.84
C ALA A 37 -26.07 1.40 -5.45
N ASN A 38 -26.57 0.37 -4.77
CA ASN A 38 -26.21 -0.12 -3.46
C ASN A 38 -24.84 0.45 -3.01
N ILE A 39 -24.87 1.61 -2.33
CA ILE A 39 -23.69 2.26 -1.73
C ILE A 39 -23.32 1.46 -0.47
N GLN A 40 -23.30 0.13 -0.58
CA GLN A 40 -22.65 -0.78 0.36
C GLN A 40 -21.16 -0.91 0.03
N ALA A 41 -20.67 -0.37 -1.08
CA ALA A 41 -19.24 -0.36 -1.43
C ALA A 41 -18.44 0.76 -0.72
N THR A 42 -19.10 1.85 -0.28
CA THR A 42 -18.45 2.94 0.51
C THR A 42 -18.06 2.49 1.93
N GLY A 43 -18.37 1.25 2.33
CA GLY A 43 -17.93 0.67 3.59
C GLY A 43 -16.45 0.26 3.63
N ARG A 44 -15.76 0.12 2.48
CA ARG A 44 -14.32 -0.28 2.46
C ARG A 44 -13.33 0.85 2.28
N GLY A 45 -13.72 2.02 1.76
CA GLY A 45 -12.82 3.19 1.63
C GLY A 45 -12.32 3.73 2.99
N ILE A 46 -13.05 3.42 4.07
CA ILE A 46 -12.68 3.84 5.43
C ILE A 46 -11.58 2.94 6.01
N GLY A 47 -11.50 1.66 5.62
CA GLY A 47 -10.56 0.70 6.20
C GLY A 47 -9.10 1.02 5.90
N ASN A 48 -8.75 1.24 4.62
CA ASN A 48 -7.38 1.57 4.21
C ASN A 48 -6.97 2.98 4.66
N THR A 49 -7.86 3.96 4.55
CA THR A 49 -7.60 5.34 5.00
C THR A 49 -7.39 5.42 6.51
N LEU A 50 -8.18 4.68 7.30
CA LEU A 50 -8.03 4.60 8.75
C LEU A 50 -6.76 3.84 9.15
N ALA A 51 -6.44 2.72 8.47
CA ALA A 51 -5.21 1.97 8.69
C ALA A 51 -3.98 2.84 8.38
N MET A 52 -4.03 3.65 7.31
CA MET A 52 -2.98 4.59 6.93
C MET A 52 -2.80 5.72 7.96
N ALA A 53 -3.88 6.34 8.43
CA ALA A 53 -3.81 7.34 9.49
C ALA A 53 -3.20 6.76 10.78
N LYS A 54 -3.58 5.53 11.13
CA LYS A 54 -3.00 4.79 12.26
C LYS A 54 -1.51 4.53 12.06
N SER A 55 -1.09 4.12 10.86
CA SER A 55 0.33 3.91 10.53
C SER A 55 1.13 5.21 10.62
N MET A 56 0.62 6.34 10.12
CA MET A 56 1.30 7.65 10.25
C MET A 56 1.52 8.03 11.72
N VAL A 57 0.51 7.83 12.57
CA VAL A 57 0.63 8.08 14.02
C VAL A 57 1.67 7.16 14.64
N GLN A 58 1.67 5.87 14.29
CA GLN A 58 2.66 4.90 14.79
C GLN A 58 4.09 5.27 14.38
N ALA A 59 4.31 5.67 13.12
CA ALA A 59 5.62 6.10 12.62
C ALA A 59 6.13 7.33 13.38
N ALA A 60 5.25 8.32 13.58
CA ALA A 60 5.58 9.54 14.31
C ALA A 60 6.00 9.20 15.74
N VAL A 61 5.22 8.38 16.45
CA VAL A 61 5.53 7.94 17.83
C VAL A 61 6.85 7.18 17.89
N ALA A 62 7.10 6.25 16.97
CA ALA A 62 8.33 5.48 16.91
C ALA A 62 9.56 6.38 16.66
N ALA A 63 9.46 7.35 15.75
CA ALA A 63 10.55 8.29 15.47
C ALA A 63 10.90 9.14 16.70
N THR A 64 9.89 9.62 17.44
CA THR A 64 10.12 10.41 18.67
C THR A 64 10.76 9.57 19.78
N ASP A 65 10.33 8.32 19.96
CA ASP A 65 10.90 7.38 20.95
C ASP A 65 12.38 7.06 20.65
N ILE A 66 12.72 6.82 19.38
CA ILE A 66 14.12 6.64 18.95
C ILE A 66 14.94 7.90 19.25
N GLN A 67 14.42 9.08 18.92
CA GLN A 67 15.15 10.34 19.09
C GLN A 67 15.43 10.64 20.57
N GLN A 68 14.43 10.50 21.43
CA GLN A 68 14.59 10.69 22.88
C GLN A 68 15.61 9.71 23.48
N ARG A 69 15.61 8.45 23.03
CA ARG A 69 16.60 7.46 23.48
C ARG A 69 17.99 7.71 22.93
N HIS A 70 18.12 8.23 21.71
CA HIS A 70 19.40 8.63 21.17
C HIS A 70 19.99 9.83 21.92
N GLU A 71 19.14 10.73 22.40
CA GLU A 71 19.52 11.84 23.29
C GLU A 71 19.92 11.32 24.68
N GLN A 72 19.16 10.40 25.28
CA GLN A 72 19.52 9.76 26.56
C GLN A 72 20.80 8.91 26.49
N LYS A 73 20.97 8.08 25.45
CA LYS A 73 22.17 7.25 25.23
C LYS A 73 23.42 8.12 24.97
N LYS A 74 23.25 9.34 24.42
CA LYS A 74 24.35 10.33 24.28
C LYS A 74 24.76 10.95 25.61
N GLU A 75 23.82 11.18 26.53
CA GLU A 75 24.11 11.68 27.88
C GLU A 75 24.77 10.62 28.78
N GLU A 76 24.45 9.33 28.59
CA GLU A 76 25.02 8.22 29.37
C GLU A 76 26.43 7.75 28.92
N GLY A 77 27.02 8.37 27.88
CA GLY A 77 28.41 8.11 27.47
C GLY A 77 28.69 6.71 26.88
N ASN A 78 27.66 5.96 26.50
CA ASN A 78 27.79 4.62 25.95
C ASN A 78 28.01 4.66 24.42
N LEU A 79 28.95 3.87 23.87
CA LEU A 79 29.27 3.91 22.43
C LEU A 79 28.05 3.52 21.55
N PRO A 80 27.71 4.28 20.49
CA PRO A 80 26.42 4.21 19.80
C PRO A 80 26.30 3.12 18.71
N ASN A 81 27.03 2.00 18.78
CA ASN A 81 27.33 1.23 17.56
C ASN A 81 26.65 -0.15 17.40
N ARG A 82 25.61 -0.48 18.16
CA ARG A 82 24.76 -1.65 17.87
C ARG A 82 23.29 -1.29 18.04
N LEU A 83 22.52 -1.42 16.95
CA LEU A 83 21.06 -1.51 16.99
C LEU A 83 20.71 -2.70 17.88
N ASP A 84 19.98 -2.46 18.97
CA ASP A 84 19.41 -3.54 19.76
C ASP A 84 18.13 -4.07 19.10
N THR A 85 17.58 -5.18 19.60
CA THR A 85 16.37 -5.81 19.02
C THR A 85 15.17 -4.85 19.02
N GLN A 86 15.11 -3.93 19.98
CA GLN A 86 14.04 -2.96 20.12
C GLN A 86 14.17 -1.84 19.07
N ASP A 87 15.40 -1.40 18.78
CA ASP A 87 15.66 -0.46 17.68
C ASP A 87 15.30 -1.09 16.32
N ILE A 88 15.53 -2.40 16.12
CA ILE A 88 15.16 -3.14 14.90
C ILE A 88 13.63 -3.21 14.73
N ASP A 89 12.89 -3.49 15.80
CA ASP A 89 11.42 -3.54 15.77
C ASP A 89 10.82 -2.17 15.37
N ARG A 90 11.37 -1.08 15.93
CA ARG A 90 10.96 0.30 15.59
C ARG A 90 11.27 0.67 14.15
N VAL A 91 12.43 0.27 13.63
CA VAL A 91 12.75 0.42 12.20
C VAL A 91 11.72 -0.33 11.34
N GLY A 92 11.29 -1.52 11.78
CA GLY A 92 10.19 -2.26 11.15
C GLY A 92 8.88 -1.47 11.10
N GLU A 93 8.47 -0.83 12.20
CA GLU A 93 7.27 0.01 12.28
C GLU A 93 7.35 1.22 11.34
N ILE A 94 8.51 1.88 11.29
CA ILE A 94 8.75 3.02 10.39
C ILE A 94 8.67 2.57 8.93
N LEU A 95 9.32 1.46 8.58
CA LEU A 95 9.29 0.92 7.22
C LEU A 95 7.86 0.58 6.80
N GLN A 96 7.07 -0.08 7.64
CA GLN A 96 5.65 -0.36 7.34
C GLN A 96 4.87 0.93 7.09
N SER A 97 5.15 1.97 7.85
CA SER A 97 4.48 3.26 7.70
C SER A 97 4.85 3.96 6.38
N VAL A 98 6.13 3.94 5.99
CA VAL A 98 6.58 4.48 4.70
C VAL A 98 5.95 3.72 3.54
N LEU A 99 5.91 2.38 3.61
CA LEU A 99 5.25 1.56 2.59
C LEU A 99 3.75 1.90 2.46
N SER A 100 3.04 2.10 3.57
CA SER A 100 1.64 2.55 3.54
C SER A 100 1.46 3.92 2.88
N ILE A 101 2.38 4.86 3.13
CA ILE A 101 2.36 6.19 2.48
C ILE A 101 2.53 6.06 0.96
N VAL A 102 3.48 5.24 0.52
CA VAL A 102 3.73 5.01 -0.91
C VAL A 102 2.52 4.34 -1.58
N ALA A 103 1.89 3.36 -0.92
CA ALA A 103 0.68 2.73 -1.44
C ALA A 103 -0.44 3.77 -1.67
N CYS A 104 -0.60 4.74 -0.76
CA CYS A 104 -1.57 5.81 -0.94
C CYS A 104 -1.23 6.74 -2.11
N ASP A 105 0.04 7.14 -2.27
CA ASP A 105 0.44 7.99 -3.40
C ASP A 105 0.18 7.30 -4.76
N VAL A 106 0.35 5.97 -4.79
CA VAL A 106 -0.02 5.14 -5.94
C VAL A 106 -1.52 5.14 -6.18
N GLU A 107 -2.36 4.96 -5.14
CA GLU A 107 -3.82 5.03 -5.27
C GLU A 107 -4.28 6.39 -5.80
N ASP A 108 -3.72 7.48 -5.25
CA ASP A 108 -4.06 8.84 -5.65
C ASP A 108 -3.62 9.15 -7.08
N THR A 109 -2.44 8.71 -7.47
CA THR A 109 -1.93 8.88 -8.84
C THR A 109 -2.79 8.10 -9.84
N ALA A 110 -3.13 6.85 -9.52
CA ALA A 110 -4.01 6.01 -10.35
C ALA A 110 -5.41 6.61 -10.50
N ARG A 111 -5.99 7.11 -9.40
CA ARG A 111 -7.29 7.79 -9.40
C ARG A 111 -7.27 9.04 -10.28
N LYS A 112 -6.24 9.90 -10.17
CA LYS A 112 -6.08 11.09 -11.02
C LYS A 112 -5.93 10.72 -12.50
N ALA A 113 -5.24 9.63 -12.81
CA ALA A 113 -5.12 9.13 -14.17
C ALA A 113 -6.46 8.63 -14.73
N ALA A 114 -7.19 7.84 -13.93
CA ALA A 114 -8.52 7.35 -14.28
C ALA A 114 -9.51 8.52 -14.51
N GLU A 115 -9.44 9.55 -13.66
CA GLU A 115 -10.23 10.76 -13.80
C GLU A 115 -10.00 11.46 -15.13
N LYS A 116 -8.74 11.69 -15.50
CA LYS A 116 -8.39 12.32 -16.78
C LYS A 116 -8.92 11.53 -17.97
N ILE A 117 -8.89 10.21 -17.92
CA ILE A 117 -9.30 9.34 -19.03
C ILE A 117 -10.83 9.27 -19.17
N CYS A 118 -11.54 9.13 -18.04
CA CYS A 118 -13.00 9.01 -18.02
C CYS A 118 -13.71 10.35 -18.16
N ARG A 119 -13.13 11.46 -17.68
CA ARG A 119 -13.73 12.80 -17.77
C ARG A 119 -13.21 13.64 -18.95
N ASP A 120 -12.46 13.06 -19.87
CA ASP A 120 -11.97 13.71 -21.08
C ASP A 120 -13.12 14.19 -21.99
N GLU A 121 -13.46 15.47 -21.93
CA GLU A 121 -14.56 16.06 -22.71
C GLU A 121 -14.24 16.20 -24.20
N SER A 122 -12.98 16.02 -24.61
CA SER A 122 -12.61 16.02 -26.02
C SER A 122 -13.09 14.77 -26.77
N VAL A 123 -13.54 13.74 -26.05
CA VAL A 123 -14.07 12.49 -26.62
C VAL A 123 -15.56 12.29 -26.33
N ALA A 124 -16.22 11.60 -27.26
CA ALA A 124 -17.63 11.24 -27.14
C ALA A 124 -17.91 10.45 -25.84
N LEU A 125 -19.06 10.70 -25.21
CA LEU A 125 -19.44 10.06 -23.95
C LEU A 125 -19.38 8.52 -24.02
N ALA A 126 -19.83 7.91 -25.13
CA ALA A 126 -19.78 6.46 -25.31
C ALA A 126 -18.35 5.90 -25.19
N VAL A 127 -17.34 6.65 -25.67
CA VAL A 127 -15.93 6.27 -25.53
C VAL A 127 -15.48 6.37 -24.06
N ARG A 128 -15.94 7.40 -23.35
CA ARG A 128 -15.65 7.57 -21.91
C ARG A 128 -16.27 6.47 -21.05
N VAL A 129 -17.51 6.09 -21.32
CA VAL A 129 -18.19 4.97 -20.65
C VAL A 129 -17.41 3.68 -20.88
N LYS A 130 -17.03 3.39 -22.12
CA LYS A 130 -16.23 2.20 -22.46
C LYS A 130 -14.84 2.19 -21.78
N ARG A 131 -14.20 3.36 -21.65
CA ARG A 131 -12.95 3.52 -20.87
C ARG A 131 -13.17 3.19 -19.39
N ALA A 132 -14.27 3.66 -18.81
CA ALA A 132 -14.62 3.36 -17.42
C ALA A 132 -14.93 1.87 -17.22
N GLU A 133 -15.71 1.23 -18.10
CA GLU A 133 -15.95 -0.23 -18.05
C GLU A 133 -14.65 -1.03 -18.12
N ALA A 134 -13.73 -0.65 -19.02
CA ALA A 134 -12.43 -1.28 -19.14
C ALA A 134 -11.55 -1.09 -17.88
N LEU A 135 -11.57 0.11 -17.29
CA LEU A 135 -10.87 0.40 -16.03
C LEU A 135 -11.44 -0.39 -14.86
N GLN A 136 -12.77 -0.55 -14.81
CA GLN A 136 -13.42 -1.36 -13.79
C GLN A 136 -12.98 -2.82 -13.89
N TRP A 137 -13.06 -3.40 -15.10
CA TRP A 137 -12.61 -4.77 -15.34
C TRP A 137 -11.13 -4.97 -15.01
N LEU A 138 -10.26 -4.05 -15.46
CA LEU A 138 -8.83 -4.09 -15.16
C LEU A 138 -8.59 -4.08 -13.65
N GLY A 139 -9.25 -3.17 -12.92
CA GLY A 139 -9.10 -3.05 -11.48
C GLY A 139 -9.52 -4.32 -10.73
N GLU A 140 -10.63 -4.93 -11.16
CA GLU A 140 -11.10 -6.21 -10.62
C GLU A 140 -10.12 -7.36 -10.86
N GLU A 141 -9.55 -7.47 -12.07
CA GLU A 141 -8.55 -8.50 -12.39
C GLU A 141 -7.24 -8.31 -11.61
N MET A 142 -6.78 -7.07 -11.44
CA MET A 142 -5.60 -6.76 -10.63
C MET A 142 -5.80 -7.19 -9.18
N MET A 143 -6.96 -6.89 -8.58
CA MET A 143 -7.27 -7.33 -7.21
C MET A 143 -7.37 -8.85 -7.10
N LYS A 144 -8.00 -9.52 -8.08
CA LYS A 144 -8.11 -11.00 -8.10
C LYS A 144 -6.73 -11.65 -8.11
N GLU A 145 -5.83 -11.19 -8.98
CA GLU A 145 -4.48 -11.78 -9.07
C GLU A 145 -3.66 -11.47 -7.81
N ALA A 146 -3.73 -10.24 -7.28
CA ALA A 146 -3.06 -9.90 -6.02
C ALA A 146 -3.50 -10.81 -4.85
N ILE A 147 -4.80 -11.05 -4.72
CA ILE A 147 -5.35 -11.95 -3.68
C ILE A 147 -4.89 -13.39 -3.91
N LYS A 148 -4.90 -13.86 -5.17
CA LYS A 148 -4.46 -15.21 -5.52
C LYS A 148 -2.98 -15.41 -5.19
N THR A 149 -2.10 -14.51 -5.61
CA THR A 149 -0.67 -14.57 -5.31
C THR A 149 -0.41 -14.49 -3.80
N LYS A 150 -1.14 -13.66 -3.05
CA LYS A 150 -1.04 -13.64 -1.58
C LYS A 150 -1.37 -15.01 -0.97
N LYS A 151 -2.44 -15.65 -1.41
CA LYS A 151 -2.86 -16.98 -0.94
C LYS A 151 -1.88 -18.09 -1.34
N GLU A 152 -1.26 -17.99 -2.51
CA GLU A 152 -0.22 -18.93 -2.96
C GLU A 152 1.04 -18.82 -2.09
N LYS A 153 1.47 -17.57 -1.81
CA LYS A 153 2.61 -17.30 -0.92
C LYS A 153 2.34 -17.60 0.55
N GLU A 154 1.09 -17.60 1.00
CA GLU A 154 0.73 -18.08 2.35
C GLU A 154 0.85 -19.61 2.49
N LYS A 155 0.65 -20.34 1.39
CA LYS A 155 0.82 -21.81 1.35
C LYS A 155 2.29 -22.22 1.27
N GLU A 156 3.12 -21.40 0.61
CA GLU A 156 4.57 -21.46 0.71
C GLU A 156 5.00 -20.83 2.04
N ARG A 157 4.87 -21.56 3.15
CA ARG A 157 5.23 -21.09 4.50
C ARG A 157 6.64 -20.48 4.49
N PHE A 158 6.72 -19.16 4.40
CA PHE A 158 7.97 -18.41 4.44
C PHE A 158 8.58 -18.58 5.83
N ASP A 159 9.62 -19.40 5.92
CA ASP A 159 10.33 -19.66 7.16
C ASP A 159 11.22 -18.46 7.48
N VAL A 160 10.66 -17.51 8.22
CA VAL A 160 11.33 -16.27 8.66
C VAL A 160 12.64 -16.58 9.38
N SER A 161 12.69 -17.65 10.20
CA SER A 161 13.91 -18.07 10.90
C SER A 161 15.00 -18.43 9.90
N LYS A 162 14.67 -19.25 8.90
CA LYS A 162 15.61 -19.66 7.87
C LYS A 162 16.15 -18.48 7.05
N HIS A 163 15.28 -17.51 6.75
CA HIS A 163 15.69 -16.34 5.96
C HIS A 163 16.54 -15.34 6.76
N MET A 164 16.25 -15.18 8.06
CA MET A 164 17.09 -14.40 8.96
C MET A 164 18.45 -15.06 9.17
N GLU A 165 18.49 -16.39 9.31
CA GLU A 165 19.73 -17.16 9.38
C GLU A 165 20.57 -16.98 8.10
N ASP A 166 19.97 -17.14 6.93
CA ASP A 166 20.65 -16.94 5.63
C ASP A 166 21.19 -15.51 5.49
N ALA A 167 20.42 -14.50 5.89
CA ALA A 167 20.86 -13.10 5.87
C ALA A 167 22.02 -12.83 6.83
N PHE A 168 21.97 -13.42 8.04
CA PHE A 168 23.02 -13.28 9.04
C PHE A 168 24.33 -13.94 8.59
N ILE A 169 24.25 -15.15 8.02
CA ILE A 169 25.38 -15.86 7.45
C ILE A 169 26.01 -15.03 6.32
N LYS A 170 25.19 -14.51 5.41
CA LYS A 170 25.66 -13.72 4.26
C LYS A 170 26.32 -12.41 4.69
N ALA A 171 25.77 -11.74 5.69
CA ALA A 171 26.37 -10.53 6.26
C ALA A 171 27.70 -10.83 6.97
N THR A 172 27.80 -11.97 7.67
CA THR A 172 29.02 -12.41 8.35
C THR A 172 30.14 -12.72 7.35
N ILE A 173 29.84 -13.46 6.29
CA ILE A 173 30.80 -13.77 5.21
C ILE A 173 31.29 -12.48 4.54
N ALA A 174 30.37 -11.56 4.21
CA ALA A 174 30.72 -10.29 3.57
C ALA A 174 31.58 -9.38 4.47
N ALA A 175 31.41 -9.46 5.80
CA ALA A 175 32.25 -8.74 6.75
C ALA A 175 33.66 -9.33 6.86
N ASP A 176 33.77 -10.67 6.83
CA ASP A 176 35.06 -11.39 6.87
C ASP A 176 35.89 -11.17 5.58
N GLU A 177 35.24 -11.13 4.42
CA GLU A 177 35.89 -10.79 3.14
C GLU A 177 36.41 -9.35 3.08
N LYS A 178 35.79 -8.42 3.83
CA LYS A 178 36.18 -7.01 3.86
C LYS A 178 37.32 -6.71 4.84
N ASN A 179 37.60 -7.64 5.76
CA ASN A 179 38.66 -7.55 6.77
C ASN A 179 39.93 -8.34 6.39
N ARG A 180 39.99 -8.85 5.15
CA ARG A 180 41.12 -9.58 4.58
C ARG A 180 41.80 -8.77 3.47
#